data_AF-A0A7S0J4Q4-F1
#
_entry.id   AF-A0A7S0J4Q4-F1
#
_cell.length_a   1.000
_cell.length_b   1.000
_cell.length_c   1.000
_cell.angle_alpha   90.00
_cell.angle_beta   90.00
_cell.angle_gamma   90.00
#
_symmetry.space_group_name_H-M   'P 1'
#
loop_
_entity.id
_entity.type
_entity.pdbx_description
1 polymer ?
#
loop_
_entity_poly.entity_id
_entity_poly.type
_entity_poly.pdbx_seq_one_letter_code
_entity_poly.pdbx_strand_id
1 'polypeptide(L)'
;MAGLNGAANGSGVSYINAKNGARSNGCHVHLNGKSEKAAASAQNGTCHAEVKLGDLVADKLYSAQYAAAAPLGQPWFSTLDMLKRCSLVVLLFYRCLLTQPVSFATFAWKYNKLWFGPVAGPLLVMLLPYWPLVSSAIELGKRFNGAFNPFAKSDDWKLAGPGRIWFVPPPSLLASLLWDCLLALQNYTGHYVLCKTDDVAIMHTWYDSVCVKEYWNKMLDSGGARRPLQLGHWDGKALIEDGPGIGFGRSDLVCKLSDSYLGIGDRVYKRGGDFSTHAEVQTALAADAEYSGRAAVLAELVKPSTTVTA
;
A
#
# COMPACT_ATOMS: atom_id res chain seq x y z
N MET A 1 -15.54 -3.92 47.55
CA MET A 1 -16.69 -3.04 47.86
C MET A 1 -16.32 -1.62 47.44
N ALA A 2 -17.22 -0.96 46.69
CA ALA A 2 -17.15 0.43 46.15
C ALA A 2 -15.89 0.75 45.31
N GLY A 3 -15.93 1.01 44.01
CA GLY A 3 -16.90 1.75 43.20
C GLY A 3 -16.40 3.18 43.05
N LEU A 4 -15.85 3.55 41.87
CA LEU A 4 -15.89 4.92 41.35
C LEU A 4 -15.66 4.92 39.82
N ASN A 5 -16.57 5.61 39.16
CA ASN A 5 -16.77 5.74 37.72
C ASN A 5 -15.81 6.76 37.08
N GLY A 6 -15.45 6.52 35.82
CA GLY A 6 -14.88 7.53 34.92
C GLY A 6 -15.41 7.28 33.51
N ALA A 7 -16.25 8.20 33.03
CA ALA A 7 -17.11 8.07 31.86
C ALA A 7 -16.33 7.97 30.54
N ALA A 8 -16.58 6.89 29.79
CA ALA A 8 -16.31 6.81 28.36
C ALA A 8 -17.51 7.41 27.62
N ASN A 9 -17.36 8.65 27.10
CA ASN A 9 -18.31 9.19 26.14
C ASN A 9 -18.10 8.49 24.80
N GLY A 10 -19.04 7.59 24.48
CA GLY A 10 -19.11 6.88 23.22
C GLY A 10 -19.57 7.79 22.08
N SER A 11 -18.94 7.60 20.92
CA SER A 11 -19.62 7.64 19.63
C SER A 11 -19.54 6.23 19.07
N GLY A 12 -20.55 5.42 19.40
CA GLY A 12 -20.66 4.05 18.96
C GLY A 12 -20.99 4.00 17.46
N VAL A 13 -20.13 3.38 16.68
CA VAL A 13 -20.50 2.86 15.37
C VAL A 13 -20.93 1.40 15.59
N SER A 14 -22.23 1.15 15.64
CA SER A 14 -22.79 -0.21 15.59
C SER A 14 -22.78 -0.69 14.15
N TYR A 15 -22.03 -1.75 13.85
CA TYR A 15 -22.21 -2.50 12.61
C TYR A 15 -23.17 -3.66 12.87
N ILE A 16 -24.37 -3.55 12.28
CA ILE A 16 -25.36 -4.61 12.24
C ILE A 16 -24.82 -5.73 11.35
N ASN A 17 -24.64 -6.90 11.96
CA ASN A 17 -24.31 -8.16 11.30
C ASN A 17 -25.55 -8.66 10.55
N ALA A 18 -25.63 -8.42 9.24
CA ALA A 18 -26.75 -8.87 8.41
C ALA A 18 -26.41 -10.23 7.77
N LYS A 19 -26.70 -11.31 8.50
CA LYS A 19 -27.03 -12.61 7.89
C LYS A 19 -28.46 -12.54 7.35
N ASN A 20 -28.61 -12.88 6.06
CA ASN A 20 -29.83 -13.23 5.34
C ASN A 20 -30.87 -12.12 5.08
N GLY A 21 -31.21 -11.93 3.80
CA GLY A 21 -32.49 -11.32 3.40
C GLY A 21 -32.39 -10.44 2.16
N ALA A 22 -32.61 -11.02 0.98
CA ALA A 22 -32.82 -10.28 -0.26
C ALA A 22 -34.03 -9.34 -0.15
N ARG A 23 -33.81 -8.02 -0.25
CA ARG A 23 -34.79 -7.04 -0.73
C ARG A 23 -34.08 -5.89 -1.44
N SER A 24 -34.46 -5.70 -2.71
CA SER A 24 -34.03 -4.60 -3.57
C SER A 24 -34.60 -3.27 -3.09
N ASN A 25 -33.75 -2.37 -2.59
CA ASN A 25 -34.08 -0.97 -2.43
C ASN A 25 -33.21 -0.16 -3.39
N GLY A 26 -33.86 0.46 -4.38
CA GLY A 26 -33.20 1.33 -5.35
C GLY A 26 -32.54 2.54 -4.68
N CYS A 27 -31.34 2.87 -5.13
CA CYS A 27 -30.63 4.07 -4.72
C CYS A 27 -31.20 5.28 -5.48
N HIS A 28 -31.86 6.20 -4.79
CA HIS A 28 -32.22 7.50 -5.34
C HIS A 28 -31.09 8.49 -5.07
N VAL A 29 -30.38 8.91 -6.11
CA VAL A 29 -29.47 10.04 -6.05
C VAL A 29 -30.18 11.26 -6.63
N HIS A 30 -30.47 12.25 -5.80
CA HIS A 30 -30.90 13.57 -6.25
C HIS A 30 -29.70 14.34 -6.78
N LEU A 31 -29.53 14.39 -8.10
CA LEU A 31 -28.73 15.39 -8.78
C LEU A 31 -29.66 16.42 -9.41
N ASN A 32 -29.26 17.70 -9.30
CA ASN A 32 -29.98 18.85 -9.82
C ASN A 32 -30.52 18.63 -11.24
N GLY A 33 -31.85 18.55 -11.33
CA GLY A 33 -32.66 18.95 -12.48
C GLY A 33 -32.19 18.53 -13.87
N LYS A 34 -32.39 17.26 -14.22
CA LYS A 34 -32.93 16.78 -15.52
C LYS A 34 -32.97 15.24 -15.50
N SER A 35 -34.17 14.67 -15.59
CA SER A 35 -34.36 13.22 -15.66
C SER A 35 -34.24 12.75 -17.10
N GLU A 36 -33.19 12.03 -17.43
CA GLU A 36 -33.17 11.14 -18.60
C GLU A 36 -33.19 9.69 -18.11
N LYS A 37 -34.18 8.92 -18.58
CA LYS A 37 -34.30 7.48 -18.30
C LYS A 37 -33.28 6.74 -19.16
N ALA A 38 -32.13 6.39 -18.58
CA ALA A 38 -31.27 5.35 -19.15
C ALA A 38 -31.78 3.98 -18.69
N ALA A 39 -32.03 3.09 -19.65
CA ALA A 39 -32.42 1.70 -19.40
C ALA A 39 -31.29 0.97 -18.65
N ALA A 40 -31.61 0.43 -17.47
CA ALA A 40 -30.68 -0.29 -16.63
C ALA A 40 -30.40 -1.69 -17.20
N SER A 41 -29.17 -1.92 -17.65
CA SER A 41 -28.58 -3.26 -17.69
C SER A 41 -27.85 -3.47 -16.37
N ALA A 42 -28.32 -4.43 -15.58
CA ALA A 42 -27.76 -4.78 -14.29
C ALA A 42 -26.46 -5.58 -14.48
N GLN A 43 -25.33 -4.87 -14.48
CA GLN A 43 -24.03 -5.43 -14.13
C GLN A 43 -23.53 -4.70 -12.88
N ASN A 44 -23.00 -5.48 -11.92
CA ASN A 44 -22.54 -5.07 -10.60
C ASN A 44 -21.79 -3.72 -10.61
N GLY A 45 -22.53 -2.66 -10.29
CA GLY A 45 -22.05 -1.28 -10.33
C GLY A 45 -21.36 -0.88 -9.04
N THR A 46 -20.03 -1.02 -9.00
CA THR A 46 -19.22 -0.02 -8.31
C THR A 46 -18.93 1.10 -9.31
N CYS A 47 -19.65 2.21 -9.16
CA CYS A 47 -19.44 3.42 -9.93
C CYS A 47 -18.14 4.08 -9.43
N HIS A 48 -16.98 3.62 -9.88
CA HIS A 48 -15.74 4.33 -9.68
C HIS A 48 -15.68 5.43 -10.73
N ALA A 49 -15.92 6.68 -10.30
CA ALA A 49 -15.60 7.84 -11.11
C ALA A 49 -14.11 7.78 -11.45
N GLU A 50 -13.79 7.57 -12.72
CA GLU A 50 -12.42 7.60 -13.22
C GLU A 50 -11.93 9.05 -13.16
N VAL A 51 -11.39 9.45 -12.02
CA VAL A 51 -10.71 10.74 -11.88
C VAL A 51 -9.42 10.64 -12.68
N LYS A 52 -9.39 11.26 -13.87
CA LYS A 52 -8.15 11.50 -14.61
C LYS A 52 -7.24 12.42 -13.77
N LEU A 53 -6.45 11.79 -12.92
CA LEU A 53 -5.42 12.41 -12.10
C LEU A 53 -4.30 12.87 -13.03
N GLY A 54 -3.95 14.16 -12.99
CA GLY A 54 -2.80 14.67 -13.74
C GLY A 54 -1.52 13.92 -13.35
N ASP A 55 -0.82 13.41 -14.36
CA ASP A 55 0.32 12.50 -14.28
C ASP A 55 1.48 13.05 -13.44
N LEU A 56 1.49 12.77 -12.12
CA LEU A 56 2.75 12.66 -11.39
C LEU A 56 3.21 11.22 -11.55
N VAL A 57 3.71 10.91 -12.75
CA VAL A 57 4.38 9.64 -12.98
C VAL A 57 5.59 9.59 -12.06
N ALA A 58 5.82 8.41 -11.49
CA ALA A 58 7.05 8.00 -10.85
C ALA A 58 8.28 8.21 -11.78
N ASP A 59 8.72 9.47 -11.90
CA ASP A 59 9.75 9.95 -12.84
C ASP A 59 11.17 9.53 -12.38
N LYS A 60 12.20 10.16 -12.93
CA LYS A 60 13.63 10.07 -12.61
C LYS A 60 13.94 9.97 -11.11
N LEU A 61 13.20 10.65 -10.23
CA LEU A 61 13.44 10.57 -8.77
C LEU A 61 13.02 9.20 -8.20
N TYR A 62 11.87 8.68 -8.59
CA TYR A 62 11.46 7.32 -8.22
C TYR A 62 12.39 6.28 -8.84
N SER A 63 12.73 6.46 -10.12
CA SER A 63 13.70 5.61 -10.81
C SER A 63 15.08 5.65 -10.16
N ALA A 64 15.54 6.80 -9.67
CA ALA A 64 16.82 6.94 -8.97
C ALA A 64 16.81 6.29 -7.59
N GLN A 65 15.67 6.32 -6.88
CA GLN A 65 15.50 5.61 -5.61
C GLN A 65 15.49 4.09 -5.84
N TYR A 66 14.83 3.62 -6.89
CA TYR A 66 14.81 2.21 -7.30
C TYR A 66 16.19 1.72 -7.74
N ALA A 67 16.86 2.49 -8.61
CA ALA A 67 18.20 2.18 -9.11
C ALA A 67 19.31 2.55 -8.11
N ALA A 68 18.98 2.95 -6.89
CA ALA A 68 19.96 3.25 -5.86
C ALA A 68 20.69 1.96 -5.47
N ALA A 69 21.86 1.76 -6.05
CA ALA A 69 22.85 0.81 -5.59
C ALA A 69 23.60 1.34 -4.37
N ALA A 70 24.15 0.43 -3.57
CA ALA A 70 25.12 0.78 -2.55
C ALA A 70 26.30 1.56 -3.19
N PRO A 71 26.84 2.58 -2.52
CA PRO A 71 28.03 3.28 -3.01
C PRO A 71 29.18 2.31 -3.28
N LEU A 72 30.04 2.61 -4.26
CA LEU A 72 31.15 1.74 -4.64
C LEU A 72 32.03 1.41 -3.42
N GLY A 73 32.22 0.12 -3.15
CA GLY A 73 33.00 -0.37 -2.01
C GLY A 73 32.33 -0.21 -0.63
N GLN A 74 31.04 0.14 -0.57
CA GLN A 74 30.27 0.24 0.66
C GLN A 74 29.15 -0.81 0.70
N PRO A 75 28.82 -1.37 1.87
CA PRO A 75 27.67 -2.25 1.98
C PRO A 75 26.35 -1.48 1.80
N TRP A 76 25.31 -2.23 1.43
CA TRP A 76 23.93 -1.77 1.53
C TRP A 76 23.63 -1.26 2.94
N PHE A 77 22.80 -0.21 3.05
CA PHE A 77 22.44 0.38 4.33
C PHE A 77 23.62 1.04 5.08
N SER A 78 24.72 1.36 4.38
CA SER A 78 25.75 2.28 4.91
C SER A 78 25.18 3.67 5.17
N THR A 79 25.86 4.47 6.01
CA THR A 79 25.45 5.85 6.28
C THR A 79 25.27 6.67 5.00
N LEU A 80 26.18 6.50 4.03
CA LEU A 80 26.12 7.23 2.77
C LEU A 80 24.94 6.79 1.89
N ASP A 81 24.62 5.49 1.87
CA ASP A 81 23.43 4.97 1.20
C ASP A 81 22.14 5.55 1.83
N MET A 82 22.06 5.54 3.17
CA MET A 82 20.90 6.10 3.88
C MET A 82 20.74 7.60 3.67
N LEU A 83 21.84 8.35 3.72
CA LEU A 83 21.82 9.78 3.43
C LEU A 83 21.31 10.05 2.02
N LYS A 84 21.82 9.33 1.01
CA LYS A 84 21.38 9.45 -0.38
C LYS A 84 19.88 9.18 -0.53
N ARG A 85 19.38 8.08 0.05
CA ARG A 85 17.95 7.73 0.01
C ARG A 85 17.08 8.77 0.71
N CYS A 86 17.48 9.25 1.89
CA CYS A 86 16.79 10.33 2.59
C CYS A 86 16.71 11.58 1.72
N SER A 87 17.83 12.02 1.13
CA SER A 87 17.87 13.20 0.27
C SER A 87 16.94 13.05 -0.93
N LEU A 88 16.88 11.88 -1.57
CA LEU A 88 15.97 11.63 -2.70
C LEU A 88 14.49 11.75 -2.30
N VAL A 89 14.11 11.22 -1.13
CA VAL A 89 12.73 11.33 -0.64
C VAL A 89 12.39 12.77 -0.24
N VAL A 90 13.31 13.51 0.37
CA VAL A 90 13.12 14.93 0.68
C VAL A 90 12.95 15.76 -0.61
N LEU A 91 13.77 15.51 -1.63
CA LEU A 91 13.63 16.17 -2.93
C LEU A 91 12.28 15.83 -3.59
N LEU A 92 11.84 14.56 -3.50
CA LEU A 92 10.54 14.14 -4.01
C LEU A 92 9.38 14.81 -3.25
N PHE A 93 9.51 14.96 -1.93
CA PHE A 93 8.54 15.67 -1.10
C PHE A 93 8.38 17.12 -1.58
N TYR A 94 9.47 17.87 -1.68
CA TYR A 94 9.40 19.28 -2.12
C TYR A 94 8.95 19.40 -3.57
N ARG A 95 9.31 18.45 -4.44
CA ARG A 95 8.75 18.39 -5.79
C ARG A 95 7.22 18.24 -5.75
N CYS A 96 6.68 17.33 -4.94
CA CYS A 96 5.23 17.17 -4.79
C CYS A 96 4.57 18.45 -4.27
N LEU A 97 5.17 19.09 -3.25
CA LEU A 97 4.70 20.34 -2.68
C LEU A 97 4.65 21.48 -3.71
N LEU A 98 5.68 21.61 -4.55
CA LEU A 98 5.79 22.69 -5.53
C LEU A 98 4.98 22.44 -6.80
N THR A 99 4.88 21.18 -7.25
CA THR A 99 4.23 20.84 -8.53
C THR A 99 2.75 20.50 -8.37
N GLN A 100 2.32 20.01 -7.22
CA GLN A 100 0.92 19.64 -6.94
C GLN A 100 0.45 20.15 -5.57
N PRO A 101 0.59 21.46 -5.26
CA PRO A 101 0.36 21.99 -3.91
C PRO A 101 -1.04 21.69 -3.37
N VAL A 102 -2.08 21.85 -4.20
CA VAL A 102 -3.48 21.64 -3.77
C VAL A 102 -3.76 20.18 -3.48
N SER A 103 -3.35 19.28 -4.39
CA SER A 103 -3.53 17.83 -4.22
C SER A 103 -2.71 17.32 -3.04
N PHE A 104 -1.47 17.79 -2.89
CA PHE A 104 -0.60 17.39 -1.79
C PHE A 104 -1.07 17.91 -0.43
N ALA A 105 -1.56 19.15 -0.36
CA ALA A 105 -2.20 19.68 0.86
C ALA A 105 -3.49 18.91 1.20
N THR A 106 -4.28 18.52 0.20
CA THR A 106 -5.49 17.70 0.42
C THR A 106 -5.13 16.32 0.96
N PHE A 107 -4.11 15.68 0.39
CA PHE A 107 -3.55 14.44 0.93
C PHE A 107 -3.06 14.62 2.37
N ALA A 108 -2.26 15.65 2.62
CA ALA A 108 -1.70 15.96 3.93
C ALA A 108 -2.80 16.14 4.99
N TRP A 109 -3.89 16.83 4.63
CA TRP A 109 -5.06 16.98 5.47
C TRP A 109 -5.70 15.64 5.83
N LYS A 110 -6.02 14.83 4.82
CA LYS A 110 -6.66 13.52 5.01
C LYS A 110 -5.78 12.59 5.84
N TYR A 111 -4.50 12.47 5.46
CA TYR A 111 -3.51 11.64 6.13
C TYR A 111 -3.29 12.08 7.59
N ASN A 112 -3.03 13.36 7.83
CA ASN A 112 -2.73 13.84 9.18
C ASN A 112 -3.95 13.78 10.10
N LYS A 113 -5.16 14.03 9.57
CA LYS A 113 -6.40 13.87 10.34
C LYS A 113 -6.63 12.41 10.73
N LEU A 114 -6.31 11.47 9.84
CA LEU A 114 -6.43 10.04 10.12
C LEU A 114 -5.44 9.60 11.20
N TRP A 115 -4.16 9.95 11.06
CA TRP A 115 -3.09 9.50 11.96
C TRP A 115 -3.00 10.23 13.30
N PHE A 116 -3.32 11.53 13.32
CA PHE A 116 -3.15 12.40 14.50
C PHE A 116 -4.46 12.98 15.01
N GLY A 117 -5.60 12.57 14.43
CA GLY A 117 -6.92 12.98 14.85
C GLY A 117 -7.34 14.38 14.35
N PRO A 118 -8.58 14.80 14.68
CA PRO A 118 -9.22 15.99 14.10
C PRO A 118 -8.64 17.32 14.57
N VAL A 119 -7.82 17.34 15.63
CA VAL A 119 -7.24 18.57 16.19
C VAL A 119 -5.76 18.68 15.82
N ALA A 120 -4.93 17.71 16.18
CA ALA A 120 -3.50 17.76 15.90
C ALA A 120 -3.21 17.59 14.39
N GLY A 121 -4.02 16.81 13.67
CA GLY A 121 -3.87 16.62 12.22
C GLY A 121 -3.84 17.93 11.43
N PRO A 122 -4.88 18.79 11.53
CA PRO A 122 -4.89 20.11 10.90
C PRO A 122 -3.70 21.00 11.26
N LEU A 123 -3.26 21.00 12.52
CA LEU A 123 -2.09 21.79 12.94
C LEU A 123 -0.81 21.32 12.23
N LEU A 124 -0.64 20.01 12.05
CA LEU A 124 0.49 19.45 11.33
C LEU A 124 0.50 19.79 9.84
N VAL A 125 -0.68 20.00 9.22
CA VAL A 125 -0.76 20.47 7.81
C VAL A 125 -0.21 21.88 7.66
N MET A 126 -0.37 22.74 8.68
CA MET A 126 0.22 24.09 8.65
C MET A 126 1.76 24.06 8.65
N LEU A 127 2.33 22.94 9.12
CA LEU A 127 3.77 22.69 9.12
C LEU A 127 4.23 21.92 7.87
N LEU A 128 3.38 21.75 6.85
CA LEU A 128 3.69 20.98 5.65
C LEU A 128 5.02 21.38 4.98
N PRO A 129 5.38 22.67 4.82
CA PRO A 129 6.69 23.04 4.26
C PRO A 129 7.90 22.51 5.05
N TYR A 130 7.71 22.26 6.34
CA TYR A 130 8.73 21.75 7.26
C TYR A 130 8.52 20.27 7.61
N TRP A 131 7.57 19.60 6.96
CA TRP A 131 7.17 18.23 7.30
C TRP A 131 8.34 17.25 7.36
N PRO A 132 9.34 17.28 6.45
CA PRO A 132 10.50 16.40 6.57
C PRO A 132 11.22 16.50 7.92
N LEU A 133 11.38 17.72 8.43
CA LEU A 133 12.00 17.95 9.74
C LEU A 133 11.08 17.53 10.88
N VAL A 134 9.79 17.87 10.77
CA VAL A 134 8.78 17.51 11.78
C VAL A 134 8.64 16.00 11.93
N SER A 135 8.48 15.26 10.83
CA SER A 135 8.36 13.81 10.87
C SER A 135 9.64 13.16 11.40
N SER A 136 10.82 13.63 10.97
CA SER A 136 12.09 13.14 11.49
C SER A 136 12.23 13.39 12.99
N ALA A 137 11.87 14.58 13.48
CA ALA A 137 11.91 14.90 14.91
C ALA A 137 10.96 14.02 15.73
N ILE A 138 9.75 13.73 15.22
CA ILE A 138 8.80 12.81 15.85
C ILE A 138 9.41 11.41 15.97
N GLU A 139 9.99 10.87 14.91
CA GLU A 139 10.57 9.52 14.91
C GLU A 139 11.81 9.42 15.82
N LEU A 140 12.68 10.43 15.79
CA LEU A 140 13.83 10.50 16.71
C LEU A 140 13.34 10.61 18.16
N GLY A 141 12.32 11.42 18.42
CA GLY A 141 11.70 11.56 19.73
C GLY A 141 11.14 10.23 20.25
N LYS A 142 10.44 9.47 19.41
CA LYS A 142 9.96 8.11 19.74
C LYS A 142 11.12 7.18 20.10
N ARG A 143 12.18 7.17 19.28
CA ARG A 143 13.36 6.34 19.51
C ARG A 143 14.07 6.67 20.82
N PHE A 144 14.28 7.96 21.11
CA PHE A 144 14.88 8.38 22.37
C PHE A 144 13.96 8.08 23.55
N ASN A 145 12.65 8.31 23.44
CA ASN A 145 11.71 7.98 24.50
C ASN A 145 11.74 6.47 24.83
N GLY A 146 11.80 5.59 23.81
CA GLY A 146 11.97 4.16 24.02
C GLY A 146 13.32 3.78 24.65
N ALA A 147 14.38 4.52 24.34
CA ALA A 147 15.70 4.31 24.95
C ALA A 147 15.78 4.77 26.41
N PHE A 148 15.07 5.84 26.77
CA PHE A 148 15.10 6.43 28.12
C PHE A 148 13.94 6.00 29.02
N ASN A 149 12.88 5.42 28.47
CA ASN A 149 11.74 4.89 29.21
C ASN A 149 11.40 3.46 28.75
N PRO A 150 12.10 2.44 29.28
CA PRO A 150 11.89 1.05 28.90
C PRO A 150 10.51 0.48 29.29
N PHE A 151 9.71 1.22 30.08
CA PHE A 151 8.33 0.87 30.43
C PHE A 151 7.29 1.55 29.54
N ALA A 152 7.71 2.47 28.68
CA ALA A 152 6.84 3.00 27.64
C ALA A 152 6.59 1.87 26.64
N LYS A 153 5.38 1.31 26.61
CA LYS A 153 4.94 0.44 25.52
C LYS A 153 5.06 1.26 24.23
N SER A 154 6.06 0.96 23.40
CA SER A 154 6.12 1.54 22.08
C SER A 154 5.08 0.81 21.24
N ASP A 155 3.87 1.36 21.13
CA ASP A 155 2.88 0.96 20.12
C ASP A 155 3.32 1.41 18.70
N ASP A 156 4.63 1.55 18.48
CA ASP A 156 5.20 1.91 17.20
C ASP A 156 5.14 0.69 16.29
N TRP A 157 4.35 0.76 15.22
CA TRP A 157 4.16 -0.30 14.23
C TRP A 157 5.46 -0.78 13.57
N LYS A 158 6.53 0.02 13.61
CA LYS A 158 7.87 -0.39 13.13
C LYS A 158 8.55 -1.39 14.08
N LEU A 159 8.34 -1.21 15.39
CA LEU A 159 9.01 -1.96 16.46
C LEU A 159 8.08 -3.01 17.09
N ALA A 160 6.77 -2.85 16.92
CA ALA A 160 5.71 -3.75 17.38
C ALA A 160 4.97 -4.38 16.19
N GLY A 161 4.63 -5.67 16.30
CA GLY A 161 3.85 -6.40 15.29
C GLY A 161 4.67 -6.90 14.07
N PRO A 162 4.02 -7.15 12.92
CA PRO A 162 4.66 -7.71 11.71
C PRO A 162 5.79 -6.84 11.16
N GLY A 163 5.78 -5.54 11.41
CA GLY A 163 6.83 -4.60 10.99
C GLY A 163 8.23 -5.04 11.42
N ARG A 164 8.37 -5.61 12.62
CA ARG A 164 9.66 -6.11 13.13
C ARG A 164 10.29 -7.20 12.26
N ILE A 165 9.48 -7.93 11.49
CA ILE A 165 9.94 -8.99 10.58
C ILE A 165 10.50 -8.41 9.28
N TRP A 166 10.01 -7.23 8.87
CA TRP A 166 10.34 -6.61 7.59
C TRP A 166 11.46 -5.57 7.67
N PHE A 167 11.81 -5.09 8.87
CA PHE A 167 12.77 -3.98 9.05
C PHE A 167 13.92 -4.37 9.98
N VAL A 168 15.01 -4.88 9.42
CA VAL A 168 16.29 -4.99 10.15
C VAL A 168 16.99 -3.63 10.09
N PRO A 169 17.26 -2.98 11.23
CA PRO A 169 17.90 -1.67 11.22
C PRO A 169 19.34 -1.76 10.70
N PRO A 170 19.84 -0.71 10.02
CA PRO A 170 21.25 -0.62 9.65
C PRO A 170 22.20 -0.78 10.86
N PRO A 171 23.39 -1.35 10.67
CA PRO A 171 24.30 -1.67 11.78
C PRO A 171 24.92 -0.44 12.44
N SER A 172 25.08 0.67 11.70
CA SER A 172 25.59 1.93 12.24
C SER A 172 24.48 2.73 12.92
N LEU A 173 24.74 3.31 14.09
CA LEU A 173 23.78 4.18 14.79
C LEU A 173 23.28 5.30 13.88
N LEU A 174 24.19 6.01 13.20
CA LEU A 174 23.79 7.12 12.32
C LEU A 174 22.97 6.63 11.12
N ALA A 175 23.37 5.53 10.49
CA ALA A 175 22.59 4.93 9.41
C ALA A 175 21.20 4.49 9.89
N SER A 176 21.11 3.97 11.12
CA SER A 176 19.86 3.56 11.75
C SER A 176 18.94 4.76 12.07
N LEU A 177 19.48 5.89 12.52
CA LEU A 177 18.70 7.12 12.73
C LEU A 177 18.18 7.70 11.40
N LEU A 178 19.03 7.68 10.35
CA LEU A 178 18.63 8.09 9.01
C LEU A 178 17.55 7.16 8.44
N TRP A 179 17.65 5.86 8.71
CA TRP A 179 16.64 4.88 8.31
C TRP A 179 15.27 5.13 8.95
N ASP A 180 15.21 5.47 10.24
CA ASP A 180 13.92 5.77 10.88
C ASP A 180 13.25 7.01 10.28
N CYS A 181 14.06 8.05 10.02
CA CYS A 181 13.65 9.24 9.31
C CYS A 181 13.15 8.91 7.90
N LEU A 182 13.93 8.10 7.16
CA LEU A 182 13.61 7.65 5.82
C LEU A 182 12.26 6.93 5.78
N LEU A 183 12.02 5.99 6.69
CA LEU A 183 10.78 5.20 6.71
C LEU A 183 9.55 6.10 6.90
N ALA A 184 9.58 7.05 7.83
CA ALA A 184 8.45 7.96 8.02
C ALA A 184 8.22 8.87 6.81
N LEU A 185 9.31 9.43 6.27
CA LEU A 185 9.25 10.29 5.09
C LEU A 185 8.80 9.56 3.83
N GLN A 186 9.28 8.34 3.63
CA GLN A 186 8.95 7.49 2.50
C GLN A 186 7.53 6.99 2.58
N ASN A 187 7.03 6.63 3.76
CA ASN A 187 5.63 6.27 3.94
C ASN A 187 4.72 7.44 3.54
N TYR A 188 5.00 8.64 4.05
CA TYR A 188 4.21 9.82 3.74
C TYR A 188 4.26 10.22 2.25
N THR A 189 5.47 10.37 1.71
CA THR A 189 5.69 10.88 0.35
C THR A 189 5.36 9.82 -0.71
N GLY A 190 5.77 8.58 -0.47
CA GLY A 190 5.50 7.45 -1.35
C GLY A 190 4.01 7.16 -1.46
N HIS A 191 3.27 7.23 -0.35
CA HIS A 191 1.82 7.05 -0.38
C HIS A 191 1.12 8.15 -1.17
N TYR A 192 1.58 9.39 -1.09
CA TYR A 192 1.04 10.45 -1.96
C TYR A 192 1.32 10.21 -3.44
N VAL A 193 2.54 9.79 -3.78
CA VAL A 193 2.91 9.50 -5.17
C VAL A 193 2.04 8.38 -5.73
N LEU A 194 1.80 7.33 -4.94
CA LEU A 194 0.99 6.18 -5.33
C LEU A 194 -0.51 6.48 -5.34
N CYS A 195 -1.02 7.11 -4.28
CA CYS A 195 -2.44 7.13 -3.97
C CYS A 195 -3.09 8.51 -4.13
N LYS A 196 -2.29 9.56 -4.29
CA LYS A 196 -2.75 10.94 -4.40
C LYS A 196 -3.70 11.29 -3.25
N THR A 197 -4.96 11.57 -3.56
CA THR A 197 -5.98 11.97 -2.60
C THR A 197 -7.07 10.92 -2.42
N ASP A 198 -6.82 9.69 -2.86
CA ASP A 198 -7.76 8.58 -2.76
C ASP A 198 -8.03 8.23 -1.28
N ASP A 199 -9.30 8.33 -0.87
CA ASP A 199 -9.71 8.13 0.52
C ASP A 199 -9.52 6.70 1.01
N VAL A 200 -9.77 5.73 0.13
CA VAL A 200 -9.70 4.30 0.45
C VAL A 200 -8.24 3.89 0.67
N ALA A 201 -7.35 4.33 -0.22
CA ALA A 201 -5.91 4.09 -0.07
C ALA A 201 -5.35 4.82 1.16
N ILE A 202 -5.74 6.07 1.42
CA ILE A 202 -5.26 6.82 2.61
C ILE A 202 -5.72 6.12 3.89
N MET A 203 -6.99 5.72 3.97
CA MET A 203 -7.52 4.95 5.11
C MET A 203 -6.72 3.68 5.37
N HIS A 204 -6.25 3.01 4.31
CA HIS A 204 -5.46 1.80 4.44
C HIS A 204 -4.10 2.00 5.13
N THR A 205 -3.56 3.22 5.16
CA THR A 205 -2.33 3.50 5.91
C THR A 205 -2.48 3.29 7.41
N TRP A 206 -3.70 3.41 7.92
CA TRP A 206 -3.99 3.27 9.36
C TRP A 206 -4.48 1.87 9.73
N TYR A 207 -5.35 1.28 8.92
CA TYR A 207 -5.80 -0.10 9.08
C TYR A 207 -5.90 -0.82 7.74
N ASP A 208 -5.52 -2.09 7.70
CA ASP A 208 -5.59 -2.99 6.54
C ASP A 208 -7.04 -3.30 6.12
N SER A 209 -7.77 -2.26 5.70
CA SER A 209 -9.19 -2.29 5.37
C SER A 209 -9.47 -2.74 3.94
N VAL A 210 -8.43 -2.85 3.12
CA VAL A 210 -8.47 -3.18 1.68
C VAL A 210 -7.55 -4.36 1.40
N CYS A 211 -8.05 -5.56 1.68
CA CYS A 211 -7.29 -6.80 1.46
C CYS A 211 -7.36 -7.30 0.01
N VAL A 212 -7.87 -6.50 -0.92
CA VAL A 212 -8.13 -6.90 -2.31
C VAL A 212 -6.96 -6.50 -3.21
N LYS A 213 -6.31 -7.49 -3.83
CA LYS A 213 -5.08 -7.29 -4.62
C LYS A 213 -5.31 -6.49 -5.90
N GLU A 214 -6.46 -6.62 -6.53
CA GLU A 214 -6.84 -5.92 -7.77
C GLU A 214 -6.86 -4.41 -7.56
N TYR A 215 -7.33 -3.96 -6.40
CA TYR A 215 -7.31 -2.55 -6.03
C TYR A 215 -5.87 -2.02 -6.03
N TRP A 216 -4.98 -2.70 -5.31
CA TRP A 216 -3.57 -2.30 -5.21
C TRP A 216 -2.83 -2.42 -6.54
N ASN A 217 -3.10 -3.45 -7.34
CA ASN A 217 -2.50 -3.58 -8.66
C ASN A 217 -2.87 -2.42 -9.57
N LYS A 218 -4.16 -2.04 -9.61
CA LYS A 218 -4.62 -0.86 -10.38
C LYS A 218 -3.99 0.44 -9.87
N MET A 219 -3.88 0.61 -8.56
CA MET A 219 -3.24 1.78 -7.95
C MET A 219 -1.74 1.83 -8.25
N LEU A 220 -1.04 0.70 -8.21
CA LEU A 220 0.37 0.61 -8.57
C LEU A 220 0.58 0.90 -10.06
N ASP A 221 -0.27 0.37 -10.93
CA ASP A 221 -0.22 0.63 -12.37
C ASP A 221 -0.47 2.11 -12.68
N SER A 222 -1.48 2.73 -12.06
CA SER A 222 -1.77 4.15 -12.24
C SER A 222 -0.66 5.06 -11.70
N GLY A 223 0.01 4.65 -10.62
CA GLY A 223 1.20 5.32 -10.09
C GLY A 223 2.48 5.09 -10.89
N GLY A 224 2.45 4.23 -11.92
CA GLY A 224 3.65 3.82 -12.67
C GLY A 224 4.66 3.06 -11.81
N ALA A 225 4.19 2.42 -10.73
CA ALA A 225 5.04 1.63 -9.85
C ALA A 225 5.50 0.35 -10.55
N ARG A 226 6.75 -0.05 -10.29
CA ARG A 226 7.24 -1.34 -10.78
C ARG A 226 6.75 -2.44 -9.85
N ARG A 227 6.00 -3.39 -10.41
CA ARG A 227 5.57 -4.62 -9.74
C ARG A 227 5.82 -5.82 -10.65
N PRO A 228 5.90 -7.04 -10.09
CA PRO A 228 5.85 -8.25 -10.90
C PRO A 228 4.67 -8.18 -11.88
N LEU A 229 4.93 -8.49 -13.15
CA LEU A 229 3.91 -8.52 -14.19
C LEU A 229 2.79 -9.48 -13.81
N GLN A 230 1.56 -8.96 -13.78
CA GLN A 230 0.37 -9.80 -13.75
C GLN A 230 0.18 -10.40 -15.14
N LEU A 231 0.13 -11.73 -15.19
CA LEU A 231 0.02 -12.52 -16.42
C LEU A 231 -1.42 -13.02 -16.63
N GLY A 232 -2.23 -12.97 -15.59
CA GLY A 232 -3.63 -13.33 -15.61
C GLY A 232 -4.29 -13.27 -14.25
N HIS A 233 -5.57 -13.57 -14.24
CA HIS A 233 -6.35 -13.77 -13.03
C HIS A 233 -7.25 -15.00 -13.18
N TRP A 234 -7.51 -15.62 -12.04
CA TRP A 234 -8.47 -16.70 -11.88
C TRP A 234 -9.73 -16.13 -11.26
N ASP A 235 -10.88 -16.32 -11.90
CA ASP A 235 -12.17 -15.82 -11.39
C ASP A 235 -12.87 -16.81 -10.43
N GLY A 236 -12.21 -17.92 -10.10
CA GLY A 236 -12.78 -19.05 -9.36
C GLY A 236 -13.21 -20.21 -10.25
N LYS A 237 -13.24 -20.04 -11.58
CA LYS A 237 -13.71 -21.05 -12.56
C LYS A 237 -12.90 -21.09 -13.85
N ALA A 238 -12.45 -19.95 -14.32
CA ALA A 238 -11.72 -19.79 -15.57
C ALA A 238 -10.48 -18.92 -15.35
N LEU A 239 -9.44 -19.27 -16.11
CA LEU A 239 -8.18 -18.53 -16.11
C LEU A 239 -8.18 -17.53 -17.26
N ILE A 240 -8.18 -16.26 -16.89
CA ILE A 240 -8.26 -15.13 -17.82
C ILE A 240 -6.87 -14.50 -17.91
N GLU A 241 -6.37 -14.34 -19.13
CA GLU A 241 -5.07 -13.71 -19.35
C GLU A 241 -5.20 -12.19 -19.27
N ASP A 242 -4.38 -11.59 -18.42
CA ASP A 242 -4.20 -10.15 -18.30
C ASP A 242 -2.80 -9.83 -18.81
N GLY A 243 -2.67 -8.77 -19.61
CA GLY A 243 -1.36 -8.40 -20.16
C GLY A 243 -0.85 -9.45 -21.16
N PRO A 244 0.42 -9.89 -21.07
CA PRO A 244 1.05 -10.71 -22.11
C PRO A 244 0.74 -12.22 -21.99
N GLY A 245 -0.03 -12.64 -20.98
CA GLY A 245 -0.48 -14.01 -20.80
C GLY A 245 0.50 -14.93 -20.08
N ILE A 246 0.04 -16.14 -19.74
CA ILE A 246 0.81 -17.12 -18.96
C ILE A 246 1.97 -17.70 -19.76
N GLY A 247 1.88 -17.65 -21.09
CA GLY A 247 3.00 -18.02 -21.97
C GLY A 247 4.16 -17.02 -21.95
N PHE A 248 3.99 -15.84 -21.37
CA PHE A 248 4.99 -14.79 -21.41
C PHE A 248 6.20 -15.07 -20.52
N GLY A 249 7.39 -14.86 -21.10
CA GLY A 249 8.66 -15.02 -20.40
C GLY A 249 9.04 -16.48 -20.12
N ARG A 250 10.04 -16.65 -19.25
CA ARG A 250 10.50 -17.95 -18.75
C ARG A 250 10.40 -18.04 -17.22
N SER A 251 9.57 -17.22 -16.63
CA SER A 251 9.39 -17.14 -15.19
C SER A 251 8.45 -18.22 -14.67
N ASP A 252 8.69 -18.60 -13.42
CA ASP A 252 7.72 -19.29 -12.57
C ASP A 252 6.54 -18.35 -12.28
N LEU A 253 5.44 -18.91 -11.77
CA LEU A 253 4.25 -18.13 -11.39
C LEU A 253 4.11 -18.09 -9.88
N VAL A 254 3.60 -16.97 -9.40
CA VAL A 254 2.98 -16.89 -8.08
C VAL A 254 1.49 -16.62 -8.26
N CYS A 255 0.66 -17.52 -7.73
CA CYS A 255 -0.78 -17.36 -7.67
C CYS A 255 -1.14 -16.86 -6.26
N LYS A 256 -1.89 -15.77 -6.21
CA LYS A 256 -2.21 -15.08 -4.97
C LYS A 256 -3.71 -14.87 -4.85
N LEU A 257 -4.32 -15.49 -3.85
CA LEU A 257 -5.75 -15.31 -3.56
C LEU A 257 -6.06 -13.83 -3.37
N SER A 258 -7.07 -13.31 -4.05
CA SER A 258 -7.32 -11.87 -4.13
C SER A 258 -7.62 -11.25 -2.77
N ASP A 259 -8.23 -12.01 -1.85
CA ASP A 259 -8.67 -11.59 -0.52
C ASP A 259 -7.72 -11.98 0.63
N SER A 260 -6.60 -12.66 0.34
CA SER A 260 -5.70 -13.16 1.39
C SER A 260 -4.69 -12.13 1.90
N TYR A 261 -4.47 -12.14 3.21
CA TYR A 261 -3.50 -11.29 3.91
C TYR A 261 -2.10 -11.94 3.96
N LEU A 262 -1.04 -11.14 3.77
CA LEU A 262 0.38 -11.53 3.88
C LEU A 262 0.83 -12.78 3.10
N GLY A 263 0.11 -13.14 2.03
CA GLY A 263 0.47 -14.28 1.19
C GLY A 263 0.19 -15.65 1.81
N ILE A 264 -0.67 -15.70 2.85
CA ILE A 264 -1.17 -16.97 3.38
C ILE A 264 -1.99 -17.65 2.28
N GLY A 265 -1.62 -18.87 1.89
CA GLY A 265 -2.28 -19.60 0.81
C GLY A 265 -1.78 -19.27 -0.60
N ASP A 266 -0.77 -18.39 -0.75
CA ASP A 266 -0.14 -18.14 -2.05
C ASP A 266 0.56 -19.42 -2.56
N ARG A 267 0.34 -19.75 -3.83
CA ARG A 267 1.01 -20.89 -4.47
C ARG A 267 2.05 -20.44 -5.47
N VAL A 268 3.14 -21.20 -5.53
CA VAL A 268 4.20 -21.01 -6.52
C VAL A 268 4.18 -22.20 -7.47
N TYR A 269 4.09 -21.92 -8.78
CA TYR A 269 4.17 -22.92 -9.83
C TYR A 269 5.47 -22.76 -10.59
N LYS A 270 6.24 -23.85 -10.72
CA LYS A 270 7.49 -23.88 -11.48
C LYS A 270 7.23 -24.20 -12.94
N ARG A 271 7.78 -23.39 -13.84
CA ARG A 271 7.66 -23.65 -15.28
C ARG A 271 8.51 -24.85 -15.70
N GLY A 272 7.95 -25.72 -16.53
CA GLY A 272 8.58 -26.98 -16.94
C GLY A 272 8.58 -28.07 -15.84
N GLY A 273 8.05 -27.77 -14.66
CA GLY A 273 7.84 -28.74 -13.58
C GLY A 273 6.35 -28.90 -13.28
N ASP A 274 5.72 -27.85 -12.73
CA ASP A 274 4.32 -27.86 -12.34
C ASP A 274 3.39 -27.46 -13.49
N PHE A 275 3.89 -26.68 -14.45
CA PHE A 275 3.14 -26.26 -15.63
C PHE A 275 4.07 -25.90 -16.79
N SER A 276 3.57 -26.02 -18.01
CA SER A 276 4.17 -25.51 -19.25
C SER A 276 3.15 -24.71 -20.08
N THR A 277 1.86 -24.95 -19.85
CA THR A 277 0.75 -24.40 -20.64
C THR A 277 -0.31 -23.72 -19.78
N HIS A 278 -1.12 -22.86 -20.40
CA HIS A 278 -2.28 -22.24 -19.76
C HIS A 278 -3.26 -23.28 -19.21
N ALA A 279 -3.55 -24.33 -19.98
CA ALA A 279 -4.51 -25.37 -19.62
C ALA A 279 -4.10 -26.14 -18.36
N GLU A 280 -2.80 -26.40 -18.16
CA GLU A 280 -2.28 -27.06 -16.96
C GLU A 280 -2.48 -26.19 -15.71
N VAL A 281 -2.24 -24.88 -15.82
CA VAL A 281 -2.48 -23.95 -14.71
C VAL A 281 -3.96 -23.87 -14.36
N GLN A 282 -4.84 -23.75 -15.36
CA GLN A 282 -6.29 -23.75 -15.14
C GLN A 282 -6.76 -25.05 -14.47
N THR A 283 -6.25 -26.20 -14.93
CA THR A 283 -6.59 -27.50 -14.34
C THR A 283 -6.12 -27.58 -12.89
N ALA A 284 -4.90 -27.12 -12.60
CA ALA A 284 -4.35 -27.11 -11.25
C ALA A 284 -5.18 -26.22 -10.30
N LEU A 285 -5.58 -25.02 -10.75
CA LEU A 285 -6.39 -24.10 -9.96
C LEU A 285 -7.82 -24.62 -9.74
N ALA A 286 -8.42 -25.27 -10.74
CA ALA A 286 -9.75 -25.85 -10.62
C ALA A 286 -9.78 -27.05 -9.65
N ALA A 287 -8.70 -27.85 -9.63
CA ALA A 287 -8.56 -29.01 -8.75
C ALA A 287 -8.18 -28.63 -7.31
N ASP A 288 -7.66 -27.42 -7.09
CA ASP A 288 -7.24 -26.96 -5.79
C ASP A 288 -8.43 -26.41 -4.98
N ALA A 289 -8.76 -27.09 -3.88
CA ALA A 289 -9.87 -26.69 -3.01
C ALA A 289 -9.71 -25.28 -2.42
N GLU A 290 -8.48 -24.76 -2.34
CA GLU A 290 -8.23 -23.41 -1.82
C GLU A 290 -8.52 -22.32 -2.85
N TYR A 291 -8.44 -22.64 -4.15
CA TYR A 291 -8.63 -21.70 -5.27
C TYR A 291 -9.96 -21.91 -6.01
N SER A 292 -10.55 -23.10 -5.91
CA SER A 292 -11.85 -23.39 -6.51
C SER A 292 -12.92 -22.45 -5.96
N GLY A 293 -13.54 -21.66 -6.84
CA GLY A 293 -14.54 -20.66 -6.46
C GLY A 293 -14.00 -19.40 -5.78
N ARG A 294 -12.68 -19.21 -5.69
CA ARG A 294 -12.05 -18.02 -5.10
C ARG A 294 -11.20 -17.30 -6.13
N ALA A 295 -11.32 -15.98 -6.18
CA ALA A 295 -10.54 -15.17 -7.09
C ALA A 295 -9.05 -15.17 -6.72
N ALA A 296 -8.17 -15.17 -7.71
CA ALA A 296 -6.74 -15.05 -7.50
C ALA A 296 -6.04 -14.30 -8.64
N VAL A 297 -4.94 -13.64 -8.31
CA VAL A 297 -4.05 -12.99 -9.27
C VAL A 297 -2.87 -13.89 -9.57
N LEU A 298 -2.53 -14.05 -10.85
CA LEU A 298 -1.34 -14.75 -11.29
C LEU A 298 -0.31 -13.73 -11.77
N ALA A 299 0.86 -13.75 -11.15
CA ALA A 299 1.97 -12.88 -11.51
C ALA A 299 3.25 -13.69 -11.76
N GLU A 300 4.20 -13.09 -12.48
CA GLU A 300 5.54 -13.64 -12.58
C GLU A 300 6.19 -13.72 -11.20
N LEU A 301 6.95 -14.80 -10.96
CA LEU A 301 7.81 -14.90 -9.79
C LEU A 301 9.16 -14.25 -10.11
N VAL A 302 9.38 -13.04 -9.61
CA VAL A 302 10.67 -12.36 -9.67
C VAL A 302 11.58 -12.92 -8.58
N LYS A 303 12.67 -13.58 -8.98
CA LYS A 303 13.71 -14.06 -8.07
C LYS A 303 14.85 -13.04 -8.01
N PRO A 304 15.51 -12.87 -6.84
CA PRO A 304 16.75 -12.09 -6.79
C PRO A 304 17.76 -12.68 -7.77
N SER A 305 18.47 -11.83 -8.51
CA SER A 305 19.60 -12.30 -9.31
C SER A 305 20.62 -12.96 -8.39
N THR A 306 21.08 -14.16 -8.74
CA THR A 306 22.17 -14.86 -8.02
C THR A 306 23.50 -14.12 -8.14
N THR A 307 23.59 -13.14 -9.04
CA THR A 307 24.73 -12.24 -9.19
C THR A 307 24.52 -11.00 -8.31
N VAL A 308 24.62 -11.16 -6.99
CA VAL A 308 24.96 -10.02 -6.13
C VAL A 308 26.48 -9.89 -6.20
N THR A 309 26.99 -9.26 -7.26
CA THR A 309 28.40 -8.82 -7.25
C THR A 309 28.54 -7.78 -6.15
N ALA A 310 29.28 -8.14 -5.11
CA ALA A 310 29.73 -7.25 -4.06
C ALA A 310 30.63 -6.13 -4.61
#